data_AF-A0A0J7Y4G7-F1
#
_entry.id   AF-A0A0J7Y4G7-F1
#
_cell.length_a   1.000
_cell.length_b   1.000
_cell.length_c   1.000
_cell.angle_alpha   90.00
_cell.angle_beta   90.00
_cell.angle_gamma   90.00
#
_symmetry.space_group_name_H-M   'P 1'
#
loop_
_entity.id
_entity.type
_entity.pdbx_description
1 polymer ?
#
loop_
_entity_poly.entity_id
_entity_poly.type
_entity_poly.pdbx_seq_one_letter_code
_entity_poly.pdbx_strand_id
1 'polypeptide(L)' 'MTTREAAMSEDERQRDERIKAALEALPDRTYRIFFLNMVEKMSHVEIAKQEWMFVWQVRRHMRRAIRAIAKAR' A
#
# COMPACT_ATOMS: atom_id res chain seq x y z
N MET A 1 4.40 -33.34 5.84
CA MET A 1 4.68 -31.90 5.66
C MET A 1 6.16 -31.71 5.89
N THR A 2 6.90 -31.38 4.85
CA THR A 2 8.36 -31.36 4.86
C THR A 2 8.84 -30.01 5.38
N THR A 3 9.94 -29.96 6.14
CA THR A 3 10.47 -28.76 6.83
C THR A 3 10.65 -27.53 5.92
N ARG A 4 10.80 -27.72 4.60
CA ARG A 4 10.86 -26.66 3.58
C ARG A 4 9.51 -25.98 3.31
N GLU A 5 8.41 -26.71 3.30
CA GLU A 5 7.07 -26.14 3.06
C GLU A 5 6.63 -25.26 4.23
N ALA A 6 6.93 -25.69 5.45
CA ALA A 6 6.65 -24.91 6.66
C ALA A 6 7.48 -23.61 6.70
N ALA A 7 8.77 -23.67 6.33
CA ALA A 7 9.64 -22.49 6.28
C ALA A 7 9.19 -21.46 5.22
N MET A 8 8.79 -21.91 4.03
CA MET A 8 8.24 -21.02 2.99
C MET A 8 6.96 -20.33 3.46
N SER A 9 6.07 -21.05 4.16
CA SER A 9 4.83 -20.47 4.70
C SER A 9 5.08 -19.46 5.83
N GLU A 10 6.16 -19.62 6.59
CA GLU A 10 6.56 -18.67 7.63
C GLU A 10 7.13 -17.39 7.03
N ASP A 11 7.99 -17.51 6.01
CA ASP A 11 8.55 -16.36 5.29
C ASP A 11 7.46 -15.54 4.60
N GLU A 12 6.45 -16.20 4.01
CA GLU A 12 5.29 -15.55 3.42
C GLU A 12 4.45 -14.81 4.47
N ARG A 13 4.14 -15.46 5.59
CA ARG A 13 3.42 -14.82 6.71
C ARG A 13 4.17 -13.61 7.23
N GLN A 14 5.47 -13.74 7.44
CA GLN A 14 6.27 -12.65 7.98
C GLN A 14 6.41 -11.49 6.97
N ARG A 15 6.44 -11.79 5.67
CA ARG A 15 6.37 -10.74 4.63
C ARG A 15 5.04 -10.01 4.67
N ASP A 16 3.94 -10.73 4.79
CA ASP A 16 2.60 -10.15 4.82
C ASP A 16 2.38 -9.29 6.09
N GLU A 17 2.91 -9.73 7.24
CA GLU A 17 2.92 -8.94 8.49
C GLU A 17 3.70 -7.63 8.33
N ARG A 18 4.89 -7.65 7.71
CA ARG A 18 5.69 -6.44 7.47
C ARG A 18 4.94 -5.47 6.55
N ILE A 19 4.32 -5.98 5.48
CA ILE A 19 3.54 -5.16 4.54
C ILE A 19 2.32 -4.57 5.25
N LYS A 20 1.61 -5.36 6.07
CA LYS A 20 0.48 -4.89 6.87
C LYS A 20 0.90 -3.76 7.82
N ALA A 21 1.98 -3.94 8.59
CA ALA A 21 2.50 -2.91 9.47
C ALA A 21 2.90 -1.63 8.70
N ALA A 22 3.47 -1.76 7.50
CA ALA A 22 3.82 -0.62 6.66
C ALA A 22 2.59 0.14 6.15
N LEU A 23 1.48 -0.55 5.86
CA LEU A 23 0.21 0.07 5.48
C LEU A 23 -0.44 0.78 6.67
N GLU A 24 -0.42 0.17 7.86
CA GLU A 24 -0.96 0.76 9.10
C GLU A 24 -0.18 2.01 9.54
N ALA A 25 1.13 2.08 9.24
CA ALA A 25 1.96 3.25 9.53
C ALA A 25 1.80 4.40 8.52
N LEU A 26 1.00 4.24 7.45
CA LEU A 26 0.76 5.33 6.50
C LEU A 26 -0.11 6.41 7.12
N PRO A 27 0.16 7.71 6.85
CA PRO A 27 -0.80 8.75 7.21
C PRO A 27 -2.16 8.49 6.56
N ASP A 28 -3.26 8.75 7.28
CA ASP A 28 -4.64 8.42 6.86
C ASP A 28 -4.94 8.84 5.41
N ARG A 29 -4.59 10.07 5.04
CA ARG A 29 -4.79 10.57 3.67
C ARG A 29 -3.97 9.80 2.63
N THR A 30 -2.77 9.36 2.98
CA THR A 30 -1.92 8.54 2.10
C THR A 30 -2.50 7.14 1.92
N TYR A 31 -2.96 6.52 3.01
CA TYR A 31 -3.64 5.24 2.97
C TYR A 31 -4.91 5.32 2.13
N ARG A 32 -5.76 6.32 2.37
CA ARG A 32 -7.01 6.56 1.62
C ARG A 32 -6.76 6.66 0.12
N ILE A 33 -5.83 7.51 -0.30
CA ILE A 33 -5.49 7.67 -1.73
C ILE A 33 -4.99 6.36 -2.35
N PHE A 34 -4.13 5.64 -1.62
CA PHE A 34 -3.62 4.35 -2.08
C PHE A 34 -4.73 3.31 -2.21
N PHE A 35 -5.64 3.24 -1.24
CA PHE A 35 -6.81 2.35 -1.24
C PHE A 35 -7.73 2.64 -2.43
N LEU A 36 -8.07 3.92 -2.66
CA LEU A 36 -8.92 4.32 -3.80
C LEU A 36 -8.30 3.93 -5.14
N ASN A 37 -6.97 4.04 -5.28
CA ASN A 37 -6.32 3.62 -6.52
C ASN A 37 -6.21 2.10 -6.66
N MET A 38 -5.78 1.40 -5.62
CA MET A 38 -5.42 -0.01 -5.70
C MET A 38 -6.61 -0.96 -5.56
N VAL A 39 -7.57 -0.62 -4.69
CA VAL A 39 -8.74 -1.45 -4.40
C VAL A 39 -9.92 -1.00 -5.26
N GLU A 40 -10.27 0.29 -5.21
CA GLU A 40 -11.41 0.85 -5.97
C GLU A 40 -11.09 1.14 -7.43
N LYS A 41 -9.85 0.91 -7.87
CA LYS A 41 -9.37 1.09 -9.27
C LYS A 41 -9.59 2.50 -9.84
N MET A 42 -9.73 3.51 -8.98
CA MET A 42 -9.88 4.89 -9.42
C MET A 42 -8.57 5.42 -10.03
N SER A 43 -8.70 6.17 -11.12
CA SER A 43 -7.58 6.92 -11.71
C SER A 43 -7.15 8.07 -10.80
N HIS A 44 -5.92 8.56 -10.99
CA HIS A 44 -5.43 9.72 -10.22
C HIS A 44 -6.29 10.98 -10.45
N VAL A 45 -6.92 11.12 -11.62
CA VAL A 45 -7.78 12.27 -11.94
C VAL A 45 -9.11 12.19 -11.19
N GLU A 46 -9.69 10.99 -11.10
CA GLU A 46 -10.93 10.78 -10.32
C GLU A 46 -10.69 10.99 -8.83
N ILE A 47 -9.58 10.46 -8.29
CA ILE A 47 -9.19 10.67 -6.89
C ILE A 47 -8.96 12.17 -6.62
N ALA A 48 -8.27 12.86 -7.53
CA ALA A 48 -8.04 14.30 -7.41
C ALA A 48 -9.36 15.10 -7.31
N LYS A 49 -10.35 14.75 -8.14
CA LYS A 49 -11.69 15.36 -8.08
C LYS A 49 -12.42 15.03 -6.78
N GLN A 50 -12.43 13.76 -6.38
CA GLN A 50 -13.15 13.30 -5.18
C GLN A 50 -12.58 13.89 -3.90
N GLU A 51 -11.25 13.93 -3.79
CA GLU A 51 -10.54 14.36 -2.58
C GLU A 51 -10.15 15.85 -2.61
N TRP A 52 -10.70 16.61 -3.57
CA TRP A 52 -10.49 18.05 -3.75
C TRP A 52 -9.00 18.46 -3.74
N MET A 53 -8.20 17.76 -4.54
CA MET A 53 -6.74 17.96 -4.60
C MET A 53 -6.22 18.00 -6.03
N PHE A 54 -5.03 18.55 -6.22
CA PHE A 54 -4.35 18.48 -7.50
C PHE A 54 -3.80 17.08 -7.75
N VAL A 55 -3.77 16.66 -9.03
CA VAL A 55 -3.25 15.35 -9.45
C VAL A 55 -1.80 15.10 -8.97
N TRP A 56 -0.97 16.15 -8.87
CA TRP A 56 0.40 16.01 -8.36
C TRP A 56 0.43 15.63 -6.87
N GLN A 57 -0.55 16.05 -6.06
CA GLN A 57 -0.68 15.66 -4.66
C GLN A 57 -1.04 14.18 -4.54
N VAL A 58 -1.99 13.70 -5.37
CA VAL A 58 -2.32 12.26 -5.49
C VAL A 58 -1.05 11.45 -5.79
N ARG A 59 -0.27 11.86 -6.82
CA ARG A 59 0.99 11.19 -7.18
C ARG A 59 2.03 11.22 -6.05
N ARG A 60 2.07 12.29 -5.23
CA ARG A 60 2.94 12.38 -4.06
C ARG A 60 2.54 11.35 -2.99
N HIS A 61 1.25 11.22 -2.69
CA HIS A 61 0.73 10.23 -1.76
C HIS A 61 0.97 8.80 -2.27
N MET A 62 0.69 8.51 -3.54
CA MET A 62 0.98 7.21 -4.14
C MET A 62 2.45 6.81 -4.02
N ARG A 63 3.38 7.73 -4.37
CA ARG A 63 4.82 7.48 -4.20
C ARG A 63 5.20 7.20 -2.75
N ARG A 64 4.58 7.88 -1.78
CA ARG A 64 4.83 7.64 -0.36
C ARG A 64 4.36 6.24 0.06
N ALA A 65 3.16 5.83 -0.35
CA ALA A 65 2.62 4.51 -0.08
C ALA A 65 3.49 3.38 -0.68
N ILE A 66 3.81 3.47 -1.97
CA ILE A 66 4.63 2.48 -2.68
C ILE A 66 6.01 2.35 -2.03
N ARG A 67 6.65 3.46 -1.63
CA ARG A 67 7.94 3.42 -0.95
C ARG A 67 7.86 2.77 0.43
N ALA A 68 6.77 2.95 1.18
CA ALA A 68 6.60 2.31 2.47
C ALA A 68 6.49 0.78 2.30
N ILE A 69 5.66 0.33 1.35
CA ILE A 69 5.47 -1.09 1.06
C ILE A 69 6.75 -1.72 0.51
N ALA A 70 7.44 -1.05 -0.41
CA ALA A 70 8.67 -1.55 -1.01
C ALA A 70 9.81 -1.75 0.02
N LYS A 71 9.83 -0.94 1.09
CA LYS A 71 10.79 -1.10 2.20
C LYS A 71 10.44 -2.23 3.16
N ALA A 72 9.18 -2.66 3.16
CA ALA A 72 8.69 -3.72 4.04
C ALA A 72 8.72 -5.11 3.39
N ARG A 73 8.97 -5.16 2.08
CA ARG A 73 9.07 -6.38 1.29
C ARG A 73 10.38 -7.12 1.54
#